data_AF-A0A812XWN0-F1
#
_entry.id   AF-A0A812XWN0-F1
#
_cell.length_a   1.000
_cell.length_b   1.000
_cell.length_c   1.000
_cell.angle_alpha   90.00
_cell.angle_beta   90.00
_cell.angle_gamma   90.00
#
_symmetry.space_group_name_H-M   'P 1'
#
loop_
_entity.id
_entity.type
_entity.pdbx_description
1 polymer ?
#
loop_
_entity_poly.entity_id
_entity_poly.type
_entity_poly.pdbx_seq_one_letter_code
_entity_poly.pdbx_strand_id
1 'polypeptide(L)'
;MWPEATPEEGMRALTFVQLSSGRGVLAFRGTDLGKGRSAQADSCANAELAGHPRPKYCDQFTAFQIDYLSRALELAQKAAQVHPTVEWLYTGHSLGAELASVVGAVRGAPVLSFAAPPILPLLKKRTSVDPKQLPYWKSVSLYNEFDPLRFSAFGELPGANCSWLNQPKAAGCDACELHGPVRWGTLACKECFSKTHMFGAYLALLKSGSRPTCKDQEARDAQTILV
;
A
#
# COMPACT_ATOMS: atom_id res chain seq x y z
N MET A 1 -10.75 -9.47 -25.15
CA MET A 1 -11.28 -8.09 -25.21
C MET A 1 -11.59 -7.69 -23.77
N TRP A 2 -10.80 -6.82 -23.15
CA TRP A 2 -11.16 -6.26 -21.83
C TRP A 2 -12.34 -5.31 -22.04
N PRO A 3 -13.26 -5.18 -21.07
CA PRO A 3 -14.22 -4.09 -21.15
C PRO A 3 -13.44 -2.77 -21.25
N GLU A 4 -13.79 -1.93 -22.22
CA GLU A 4 -13.18 -0.62 -22.47
C GLU A 4 -13.37 0.37 -21.30
N ALA A 5 -14.11 -0.03 -20.26
CA ALA A 5 -14.31 0.72 -19.02
C ALA A 5 -13.72 -0.03 -17.82
N THR A 6 -13.02 0.70 -16.94
CA THR A 6 -12.74 0.24 -15.57
C THR A 6 -14.08 -0.17 -14.95
N PRO A 7 -14.21 -1.39 -14.39
CA PRO A 7 -15.48 -1.79 -13.80
C PRO A 7 -15.90 -0.79 -12.72
N GLU A 8 -17.20 -0.51 -12.63
CA GLU A 8 -17.74 0.40 -11.60
C GLU A 8 -17.41 -0.07 -10.18
N GLU A 9 -17.15 -1.37 -10.02
CA GLU A 9 -16.80 -2.03 -8.77
C GLU A 9 -15.48 -2.80 -8.93
N GLY A 10 -14.71 -2.89 -7.84
CA GLY A 10 -13.46 -3.63 -7.82
C GLY A 10 -12.23 -2.73 -7.91
N MET A 11 -11.11 -3.33 -8.29
CA MET A 11 -9.81 -2.66 -8.35
C MET A 11 -9.84 -1.48 -9.32
N ARG A 12 -9.37 -0.32 -8.85
CA ARG A 12 -9.24 0.90 -9.66
C ARG A 12 -7.81 1.38 -9.68
N ALA A 13 -7.36 1.81 -10.85
CA ALA A 13 -6.04 2.39 -11.02
C ALA A 13 -6.04 3.39 -12.18
N LEU A 14 -5.04 4.28 -12.17
CA LEU A 14 -4.76 5.22 -13.24
C LEU A 14 -3.32 5.06 -13.71
N THR A 15 -3.10 5.19 -15.02
CA THR A 15 -1.77 5.23 -15.63
C THR A 15 -1.48 6.62 -16.18
N PHE A 16 -0.35 7.19 -15.79
CA PHE A 16 0.18 8.44 -16.30
C PHE A 16 1.47 8.14 -17.04
N VAL A 17 1.62 8.64 -18.26
CA VAL A 17 2.79 8.36 -19.09
C VAL A 17 3.36 9.67 -19.63
N GLN A 18 4.65 9.87 -19.41
CA GLN A 18 5.43 10.96 -19.97
C GLN A 18 6.45 10.38 -20.95
N LEU A 19 6.04 10.28 -22.21
CA LEU A 19 6.84 9.65 -23.28
C LEU A 19 8.19 10.37 -23.50
N SER A 20 8.23 11.69 -23.37
CA SER A 20 9.46 12.48 -23.59
C SER A 20 10.60 12.14 -22.64
N SER A 21 10.29 11.71 -21.41
CA SER A 21 11.27 11.28 -20.42
C SER A 21 11.33 9.77 -20.23
N GLY A 22 10.51 9.01 -20.97
CA GLY A 22 10.37 7.57 -20.80
C GLY A 22 9.87 7.18 -19.40
N ARG A 23 9.03 7.99 -18.75
CA ARG A 23 8.56 7.74 -17.36
C ARG A 23 7.07 7.47 -17.31
N GLY A 24 6.67 6.55 -16.45
CA GLY A 24 5.28 6.20 -16.22
C GLY A 24 4.98 6.01 -14.74
N VAL A 25 3.77 6.35 -14.34
CA VAL A 25 3.24 6.09 -12.99
C VAL A 25 1.97 5.28 -13.12
N LEU A 26 1.89 4.18 -12.38
CA LEU A 26 0.66 3.41 -12.24
C LEU A 26 0.20 3.50 -10.78
N ALA A 27 -0.91 4.21 -10.57
CA ALA A 27 -1.43 4.55 -9.26
C ALA A 27 -2.69 3.73 -8.95
N PHE A 28 -2.65 2.93 -7.89
CA PHE A 28 -3.79 2.14 -7.42
C PHE A 28 -4.60 2.92 -6.38
N ARG A 29 -5.93 2.87 -6.50
CA ARG A 29 -6.84 3.46 -5.50
C ARG A 29 -6.75 2.65 -4.20
N GLY A 30 -6.76 3.36 -3.07
CA GLY A 30 -6.99 2.77 -1.75
C GLY A 30 -8.43 2.28 -1.54
N THR A 31 -8.72 1.90 -0.29
CA THR A 31 -10.06 1.49 0.13
C THR A 31 -11.03 2.69 0.13
N ASP A 32 -12.16 2.51 -0.52
CA ASP A 32 -13.36 3.33 -0.37
C ASP A 32 -13.98 3.06 1.01
N LEU A 33 -13.96 4.07 1.86
CA LEU A 33 -14.51 4.03 3.22
C LEU A 33 -16.01 4.38 3.28
N GLY A 34 -16.67 4.49 2.12
CA GLY A 34 -18.10 4.69 2.02
C GLY A 34 -18.93 3.47 2.43
N LYS A 35 -20.21 3.47 2.05
CA LYS A 35 -21.16 2.38 2.35
C LYS A 35 -21.69 1.67 1.10
N GLY A 36 -21.22 2.07 -0.08
CA GLY A 36 -21.69 1.55 -1.37
C GLY A 36 -21.04 0.23 -1.78
N ARG A 37 -21.40 -0.25 -2.97
CA ARG A 37 -20.87 -1.51 -3.54
C ARG A 37 -19.36 -1.46 -3.74
N SER A 38 -18.78 -0.30 -4.08
CA SER A 38 -17.32 -0.10 -4.15
C SER A 38 -16.63 -0.35 -2.81
N ALA A 39 -17.12 0.23 -1.71
CA ALA A 39 -16.61 -0.02 -0.36
C ALA A 39 -16.73 -1.49 0.07
N GLN A 40 -17.84 -2.14 -0.27
CA GLN A 40 -18.02 -3.57 -0.01
C GLN A 40 -17.02 -4.43 -0.81
N ALA A 41 -16.79 -4.12 -2.09
CA ALA A 41 -15.81 -4.81 -2.92
C ALA A 41 -14.38 -4.64 -2.37
N ASP A 42 -14.00 -3.42 -1.97
CA ASP A 42 -12.69 -3.16 -1.35
C ASP A 42 -12.54 -3.92 -0.03
N SER A 43 -13.61 -3.99 0.78
CA SER A 43 -13.60 -4.79 2.01
C SER A 43 -13.43 -6.28 1.76
N CYS A 44 -14.05 -6.83 0.70
CA CYS A 44 -13.87 -8.21 0.29
C CYS A 44 -12.44 -8.47 -0.20
N ALA A 45 -11.88 -7.57 -0.99
CA ALA A 45 -10.51 -7.65 -1.47
C ALA A 45 -9.49 -7.59 -0.31
N ASN A 46 -9.68 -6.68 0.65
CA ASN A 46 -8.87 -6.61 1.87
C ASN A 46 -8.89 -7.94 2.64
N ALA A 47 -10.07 -8.56 2.81
CA ALA A 47 -10.19 -9.86 3.47
C ALA A 47 -9.45 -10.96 2.68
N GLU A 48 -9.55 -10.96 1.35
CA GLU A 48 -8.87 -11.93 0.49
C GLU A 48 -7.34 -11.80 0.51
N LEU A 49 -6.82 -10.57 0.46
CA LEU A 49 -5.39 -10.27 0.53
C LEU A 49 -4.81 -10.63 1.91
N ALA A 50 -5.53 -10.30 2.98
CA ALA A 50 -5.16 -10.69 4.34
C ALA A 50 -5.31 -12.19 4.62
N GLY A 51 -5.98 -12.94 3.73
CA GLY A 51 -6.30 -14.36 3.96
C GLY A 51 -7.30 -14.60 5.09
N HIS A 52 -8.15 -13.61 5.38
CA HIS A 52 -9.22 -13.71 6.37
C HIS A 52 -10.50 -14.31 5.74
N PRO A 53 -11.39 -14.90 6.56
CA PRO A 53 -12.71 -15.29 6.09
C PRO A 53 -13.47 -14.09 5.50
N ARG A 54 -14.02 -14.26 4.30
CA ARG A 54 -14.80 -13.22 3.64
C ARG A 54 -16.20 -13.13 4.26
N PRO A 55 -16.74 -11.93 4.49
CA PRO A 55 -18.16 -11.76 4.84
C PRO A 55 -19.08 -12.35 3.77
N LYS A 56 -20.28 -12.83 4.15
CA LYS A 56 -21.25 -13.44 3.22
C LYS A 56 -21.66 -12.52 2.06
N TYR A 57 -21.69 -11.20 2.29
CA TYR A 57 -22.03 -10.26 1.21
C TYR A 57 -20.99 -10.25 0.08
N CYS A 58 -19.81 -10.85 0.26
CA CYS A 58 -18.82 -10.94 -0.80
C CYS A 58 -19.23 -11.88 -1.94
N ASP A 59 -20.18 -12.79 -1.70
CA ASP A 59 -20.67 -13.73 -2.71
C ASP A 59 -21.45 -13.03 -3.84
N GLN A 60 -21.82 -11.76 -3.65
CA GLN A 60 -22.45 -10.94 -4.70
C GLN A 60 -21.47 -10.42 -5.74
N PHE A 61 -20.16 -10.51 -5.49
CA PHE A 61 -19.12 -10.05 -6.40
C PHE A 61 -18.49 -11.24 -7.12
N THR A 62 -18.21 -11.06 -8.41
CA THR A 62 -17.46 -12.05 -9.18
C THR A 62 -16.02 -12.13 -8.67
N ALA A 63 -15.35 -13.27 -8.90
CA ALA A 63 -13.92 -13.41 -8.62
C ALA A 63 -13.09 -12.30 -9.28
N PHE A 64 -13.47 -11.88 -10.49
CA PHE A 64 -12.82 -10.79 -11.20
C PHE A 64 -12.88 -9.46 -10.43
N GLN A 65 -14.02 -9.17 -9.79
CA GLN A 65 -14.24 -7.93 -9.07
C GLN A 65 -13.48 -7.84 -7.75
N ILE A 66 -13.14 -8.96 -7.10
CA ILE A 66 -12.51 -8.97 -5.76
C ILE A 66 -11.06 -9.46 -5.74
N ASP A 67 -10.59 -10.13 -6.79
CA ASP A 67 -9.18 -10.55 -6.93
C ASP A 67 -8.28 -9.38 -7.37
N TYR A 68 -8.11 -8.40 -6.48
CA TYR A 68 -7.42 -7.14 -6.80
C TYR A 68 -5.97 -7.36 -7.22
N LEU A 69 -5.28 -8.34 -6.62
CA LEU A 69 -3.87 -8.59 -6.92
C LEU A 69 -3.68 -9.09 -8.35
N SER A 70 -4.45 -10.09 -8.80
CA SER A 70 -4.33 -10.57 -10.18
C SER A 70 -4.66 -9.48 -11.18
N ARG A 71 -5.71 -8.68 -10.92
CA ARG A 71 -6.07 -7.54 -11.78
C ARG A 71 -4.98 -6.48 -11.83
N ALA A 72 -4.32 -6.21 -10.70
CA ALA A 72 -3.26 -5.22 -10.61
C ALA A 72 -2.02 -5.67 -11.40
N LEU A 73 -1.64 -6.95 -11.30
CA LEU A 73 -0.55 -7.54 -12.07
C LEU A 73 -0.83 -7.55 -13.58
N GLU A 74 -2.05 -7.94 -13.98
CA GLU A 74 -2.48 -7.92 -15.39
C GLU A 74 -2.45 -6.51 -15.98
N LEU A 75 -2.93 -5.51 -15.22
CA LEU A 75 -2.90 -4.11 -15.66
C LEU A 75 -1.47 -3.61 -15.81
N ALA A 76 -0.58 -3.90 -14.85
CA ALA A 76 0.82 -3.53 -14.91
C ALA A 76 1.56 -4.17 -16.09
N GLN A 77 1.30 -5.45 -16.34
CA GLN A 77 1.84 -6.16 -17.51
C GLN A 77 1.36 -5.52 -18.82
N LYS A 78 0.07 -5.19 -18.92
CA LYS A 78 -0.50 -4.52 -20.09
C LYS A 78 0.11 -3.13 -20.31
N ALA A 79 0.24 -2.33 -19.25
CA ALA A 79 0.86 -1.01 -19.32
C ALA A 79 2.31 -1.10 -19.86
N ALA A 80 3.09 -2.06 -19.38
CA ALA A 80 4.44 -2.33 -19.87
C ALA A 80 4.47 -2.82 -21.33
N GLN A 81 3.47 -3.59 -21.79
CA GLN A 81 3.38 -4.01 -23.19
C GLN A 81 3.02 -2.86 -24.12
N VAL A 82 2.13 -1.96 -23.69
CA VAL A 82 1.70 -0.79 -24.48
C VAL A 82 2.81 0.26 -24.54
N HIS A 83 3.59 0.41 -23.47
CA HIS A 83 4.71 1.34 -23.41
C HIS A 83 6.01 0.63 -22.96
N PRO A 84 6.66 -0.14 -23.88
CA PRO A 84 7.79 -1.00 -23.54
C PRO A 84 9.08 -0.23 -23.21
N THR A 85 9.18 1.03 -23.61
CA THR A 85 10.33 1.90 -23.34
C THR A 85 10.17 2.74 -22.08
N VAL A 86 9.05 2.60 -21.36
CA VAL A 86 8.74 3.40 -20.18
C VAL A 86 9.23 2.72 -18.92
N GLU A 87 9.95 3.49 -18.10
CA GLU A 87 10.26 3.15 -16.72
C GLU A 87 9.06 3.43 -15.82
N TRP A 88 8.53 2.38 -15.19
CA TRP A 88 7.30 2.44 -14.39
C TRP A 88 7.59 2.59 -12.89
N LEU A 89 6.95 3.59 -12.27
CA LEU A 89 6.80 3.73 -10.83
C LEU A 89 5.39 3.27 -10.41
N TYR A 90 5.31 2.42 -9.39
CA TYR A 90 4.03 2.01 -8.82
C TYR A 90 3.75 2.79 -7.52
N THR A 91 2.51 3.24 -7.34
CA THR A 91 2.13 4.02 -6.17
C THR A 91 0.69 3.75 -5.74
N GLY A 92 0.37 4.14 -4.51
CA GLY A 92 -0.95 4.03 -3.94
C GLY A 92 -0.96 4.38 -2.45
N HIS A 93 -2.15 4.41 -1.88
CA HIS A 93 -2.38 4.61 -0.45
C HIS A 93 -3.19 3.46 0.14
N SER A 94 -2.88 3.03 1.37
CA SER A 94 -3.63 1.97 2.07
C SER A 94 -3.68 0.66 1.25
N LEU A 95 -4.85 0.11 0.95
CA LEU A 95 -5.00 -1.01 0.00
C LEU A 95 -4.28 -0.77 -1.34
N GLY A 96 -4.30 0.45 -1.89
CA GLY A 96 -3.59 0.77 -3.12
C GLY A 96 -2.06 0.71 -2.95
N ALA A 97 -1.57 1.05 -1.75
CA ALA A 97 -0.15 0.90 -1.41
C ALA A 97 0.25 -0.58 -1.30
N GLU A 98 -0.65 -1.45 -0.82
CA GLU A 98 -0.46 -2.90 -0.81
C GLU A 98 -0.26 -3.44 -2.23
N LEU A 99 -1.21 -3.10 -3.12
CA LEU A 99 -1.14 -3.50 -4.52
C LEU A 99 0.11 -2.97 -5.21
N ALA A 100 0.42 -1.68 -5.04
CA ALA A 100 1.61 -1.06 -5.62
C ALA A 100 2.89 -1.77 -5.20
N SER A 101 3.01 -2.10 -3.91
CA SER A 101 4.20 -2.73 -3.35
C SER A 101 4.41 -4.15 -3.88
N VAL A 102 3.34 -4.95 -3.94
CA VAL A 102 3.43 -6.31 -4.50
C VAL A 102 3.69 -6.30 -5.99
N VAL A 103 2.99 -5.45 -6.75
CA VAL A 103 3.20 -5.32 -8.19
C VAL A 103 4.63 -4.86 -8.49
N GLY A 104 5.12 -3.81 -7.82
CA GLY A 104 6.48 -3.33 -8.03
C GLY A 104 7.52 -4.39 -7.70
N ALA A 105 7.33 -5.17 -6.62
CA ALA A 105 8.19 -6.29 -6.27
C ALA A 105 8.21 -7.38 -7.36
N VAL A 106 7.05 -7.83 -7.84
CA VAL A 106 6.95 -8.84 -8.93
C VAL A 106 7.56 -8.34 -10.23
N ARG A 107 7.48 -7.03 -10.49
CA ARG A 107 7.98 -6.38 -11.71
C ARG A 107 9.44 -5.95 -11.62
N GLY A 108 10.08 -6.04 -10.46
CA GLY A 108 11.42 -5.48 -10.23
C GLY A 108 11.49 -3.96 -10.42
N ALA A 109 10.38 -3.26 -10.15
CA ALA A 109 10.19 -1.86 -10.47
C ALA A 109 10.09 -0.99 -9.20
N PRO A 110 10.42 0.31 -9.29
CA PRO A 110 10.33 1.21 -8.14
C PRO A 110 8.90 1.36 -7.63
N VAL A 111 8.77 1.49 -6.31
CA VAL A 111 7.53 1.75 -5.58
C VAL A 111 7.71 2.95 -4.66
N LEU A 112 6.74 3.86 -4.70
CA LEU A 112 6.56 4.90 -3.69
C LEU A 112 5.14 4.81 -3.15
N SER A 113 4.97 4.37 -1.92
CA SER A 113 3.66 4.07 -1.35
C SER A 113 3.38 4.90 -0.10
N PHE A 114 2.10 5.05 0.25
CA PHE A 114 1.66 5.79 1.43
C PHE A 114 0.83 4.87 2.32
N ALA A 115 1.19 4.76 3.59
CA ALA A 115 0.44 3.95 4.55
C ALA A 115 0.24 2.48 4.12
N ALA A 116 1.30 1.83 3.60
CA ALA A 116 1.20 0.43 3.19
C ALA A 116 0.86 -0.47 4.41
N PRO A 117 -0.04 -1.45 4.27
CA PRO A 117 -0.19 -2.52 5.25
C PRO A 117 1.00 -3.52 5.18
N PRO A 118 1.06 -4.53 6.06
CA PRO A 118 2.01 -5.64 5.93
C PRO A 118 2.03 -6.26 4.52
N ILE A 119 3.21 -6.31 3.89
CA ILE A 119 3.40 -6.80 2.51
C ILE A 119 4.06 -8.18 2.47
N LEU A 120 4.98 -8.45 3.40
CA LEU A 120 5.74 -9.72 3.39
C LEU A 120 4.86 -10.98 3.43
N PRO A 121 3.77 -11.04 4.22
CA PRO A 121 2.89 -12.21 4.22
C PRO A 121 2.24 -12.45 2.85
N LEU A 122 1.83 -11.36 2.18
CA LEU A 122 1.20 -11.42 0.86
C LEU A 122 2.20 -11.85 -0.21
N LEU A 123 3.43 -11.31 -0.20
CA LEU A 123 4.50 -11.73 -1.12
C LEU A 123 4.79 -13.23 -0.99
N LYS A 124 5.00 -13.72 0.24
CA LYS A 124 5.30 -15.13 0.51
C LYS A 124 4.18 -16.07 0.05
N LYS A 125 2.91 -15.65 0.21
CA LYS A 125 1.75 -16.51 -0.05
C LYS A 125 1.27 -16.46 -1.51
N ARG A 126 1.42 -15.33 -2.18
CA ARG A 126 0.78 -15.07 -3.48
C ARG A 126 1.75 -14.80 -4.63
N THR A 127 3.05 -14.81 -4.36
CA THR A 127 4.09 -14.58 -5.38
C THR A 127 5.28 -15.52 -5.19
N SER A 128 6.18 -15.56 -6.17
CA SER A 128 7.48 -16.24 -6.08
C SER A 128 8.64 -15.32 -5.69
N VAL A 129 8.35 -14.05 -5.35
CA VAL A 129 9.38 -13.05 -5.04
C VAL A 129 9.97 -13.35 -3.66
N ASP A 130 11.29 -13.46 -3.57
CA ASP A 130 12.02 -13.46 -2.31
C ASP A 130 12.21 -12.01 -1.83
N PRO A 131 11.56 -11.58 -0.72
CA PRO A 131 11.67 -10.21 -0.25
C PRO A 131 13.08 -9.81 0.15
N LYS A 132 13.96 -10.76 0.47
CA LYS A 132 15.37 -10.48 0.81
C LYS A 132 16.19 -10.03 -0.39
N GLN A 133 15.73 -10.31 -1.61
CA GLN A 133 16.40 -9.93 -2.85
C GLN A 133 15.92 -8.58 -3.38
N LEU A 134 14.91 -7.97 -2.77
CA LEU A 134 14.41 -6.67 -3.18
C LEU A 134 15.39 -5.58 -2.76
N PRO A 135 15.90 -4.75 -3.70
CA PRO A 135 16.80 -3.66 -3.33
C PRO A 135 16.13 -2.68 -2.38
N TYR A 136 16.84 -2.27 -1.33
CA TYR A 136 16.28 -1.47 -0.24
C TYR A 136 15.55 -0.21 -0.74
N TRP A 137 16.17 0.53 -1.67
CA TRP A 137 15.62 1.78 -2.23
C TRP A 137 14.65 1.60 -3.41
N LYS A 138 14.35 0.35 -3.83
CA LYS A 138 13.34 0.11 -4.87
C LYS A 138 11.91 0.12 -4.31
N SER A 139 11.74 0.01 -2.99
CA SER A 139 10.44 0.11 -2.34
C SER A 139 10.53 1.11 -1.20
N VAL A 140 9.79 2.21 -1.29
CA VAL A 140 9.74 3.24 -0.24
C VAL A 140 8.30 3.39 0.22
N SER A 141 8.05 3.08 1.49
CA SER A 141 6.75 3.26 2.15
C SER A 141 6.80 4.45 3.08
N LEU A 142 5.90 5.41 2.86
CA LEU A 142 5.81 6.66 3.60
C LEU A 142 4.66 6.63 4.61
N TYR A 143 4.92 7.10 5.84
CA TYR A 143 3.97 7.06 6.94
C TYR A 143 3.84 8.39 7.68
N ASN A 144 2.63 8.73 8.12
CA ASN A 144 2.46 9.57 9.30
C ASN A 144 2.98 8.76 10.51
N GLU A 145 3.82 9.34 11.38
CA GLU A 145 4.36 8.61 12.53
C GLU A 145 3.29 8.01 13.45
N PHE A 146 2.08 8.60 13.45
CA PHE A 146 0.93 8.18 14.26
C PHE A 146 -0.14 7.43 13.47
N ASP A 147 0.10 7.06 12.22
CA ASP A 147 -0.80 6.14 11.52
C ASP A 147 -0.76 4.76 12.17
N PRO A 148 -1.88 4.22 12.69
CA PRO A 148 -1.92 2.87 13.26
C PRO A 148 -1.41 1.78 12.30
N LEU A 149 -1.60 1.94 10.98
CA LEU A 149 -1.10 0.97 9.99
C LEU A 149 0.42 0.88 9.95
N ARG A 150 1.14 1.97 10.28
CA ARG A 150 2.61 1.97 10.38
C ARG A 150 3.11 0.92 11.38
N PHE A 151 2.39 0.76 12.49
CA PHE A 151 2.77 -0.15 13.57
C PHE A 151 2.48 -1.60 13.18
N SER A 152 1.35 -1.85 12.54
CA SER A 152 1.05 -3.17 11.98
C SER A 152 2.05 -3.60 10.92
N ALA A 153 2.54 -2.66 10.10
CA ALA A 153 3.47 -2.92 9.02
C ALA A 153 4.95 -2.97 9.47
N PHE A 154 5.26 -2.66 10.74
CA PHE A 154 6.64 -2.63 11.21
C PHE A 154 7.31 -4.01 11.11
N GLY A 155 8.42 -4.09 10.36
CA GLY A 155 9.13 -5.35 10.08
C GLY A 155 8.47 -6.23 9.02
N GLU A 156 7.33 -5.83 8.49
CA GLU A 156 6.54 -6.58 7.51
C GLU A 156 6.47 -5.89 6.13
N LEU A 157 7.43 -4.99 5.85
CA LEU A 157 7.54 -4.24 4.60
C LEU A 157 8.87 -4.52 3.91
N PRO A 158 8.90 -4.64 2.57
CA PRO A 158 10.15 -4.60 1.83
C PRO A 158 10.67 -3.16 1.67
N GLY A 159 11.98 -3.00 1.74
CA GLY A 159 12.67 -1.74 1.46
C GLY A 159 12.58 -0.70 2.57
N ALA A 160 12.67 0.57 2.18
CA ALA A 160 12.75 1.69 3.09
C ALA A 160 11.39 2.08 3.68
N ASN A 161 11.36 2.29 4.99
CA ASN A 161 10.19 2.72 5.73
C ASN A 161 10.46 4.09 6.34
N CYS A 162 9.80 5.10 5.80
CA CYS A 162 10.04 6.49 6.18
C CYS A 162 8.80 7.07 6.84
N SER A 163 8.99 7.89 7.87
CA SER A 163 7.88 8.54 8.56
C SER A 163 8.13 10.02 8.79
N TRP A 164 7.09 10.83 8.63
CA TRP A 164 7.08 12.21 9.09
C TRP A 164 6.81 12.27 10.58
N LEU A 165 7.62 13.06 11.29
CA LEU A 165 7.29 13.52 12.62
C LEU A 165 6.16 14.55 12.50
N ASN A 166 5.02 14.29 13.11
CA ASN A 166 3.79 15.07 12.96
C ASN A 166 3.29 15.50 14.34
N GLN A 167 3.87 16.57 14.87
CA GLN A 167 3.50 17.12 16.18
C GLN A 167 2.53 18.32 16.03
N PRO A 168 1.53 18.45 16.92
CA PRO A 168 1.21 17.55 18.02
C PRO A 168 0.53 16.25 17.55
N LYS A 169 0.66 15.20 18.36
CA LYS A 169 -0.04 13.93 18.15
C LYS A 169 -1.57 14.14 18.10
N ALA A 170 -2.22 13.50 17.13
CA ALA A 170 -3.67 13.58 16.98
C ALA A 170 -4.42 12.87 18.12
N ALA A 171 -5.65 13.32 18.41
CA ALA A 171 -6.51 12.71 19.41
C ALA A 171 -6.72 11.21 19.17
N GLY A 172 -6.86 10.45 20.27
CA GLY A 172 -7.02 9.00 20.25
C GLY A 172 -5.73 8.21 19.98
N CYS A 173 -4.68 8.83 19.42
CA CYS A 173 -3.47 8.10 19.07
C CYS A 173 -2.65 7.64 20.28
N ASP A 174 -2.71 8.32 21.43
CA ASP A 174 -2.07 7.82 22.66
C ASP A 174 -2.70 6.51 23.14
N ALA A 175 -4.03 6.44 23.12
CA ALA A 175 -4.81 5.30 23.60
C ALA A 175 -4.94 4.16 22.57
N CYS A 176 -4.56 4.38 21.30
CA CYS A 176 -4.57 3.35 20.27
C CYS A 176 -3.43 2.31 20.44
N GLU A 177 -2.68 2.35 21.56
CA GLU A 177 -1.55 1.47 21.86
C GLU A 177 -0.54 1.36 20.70
N LEU A 178 0.10 2.48 20.35
CA LEU A 178 1.14 2.56 19.30
C LEU A 178 2.43 1.76 19.61
N HIS A 179 2.44 0.97 20.69
CA HIS A 179 3.55 0.11 21.11
C HIS A 179 3.14 -1.36 21.30
N GLY A 180 1.96 -1.76 20.78
CA GLY A 180 1.43 -3.12 20.84
C GLY A 180 0.55 -3.46 19.62
N PRO A 181 -0.18 -4.58 19.65
CA PRO A 181 -1.12 -4.92 18.57
C PRO A 181 -2.25 -3.89 18.52
N VAL A 182 -2.43 -3.26 17.35
CA VAL A 182 -3.44 -2.22 17.14
C VAL A 182 -4.84 -2.78 17.40
N ARG A 183 -5.56 -2.16 18.34
CA ARG A 183 -6.94 -2.54 18.70
C ARG A 183 -7.96 -1.78 17.87
N TRP A 184 -8.09 -2.17 16.59
CA TRP A 184 -8.96 -1.55 15.59
C TRP A 184 -10.43 -1.35 16.00
N GLY A 185 -10.93 -2.16 16.94
CA GLY A 185 -12.31 -2.07 17.45
C GLY A 185 -12.58 -0.87 18.36
N THR A 186 -11.55 -0.28 18.97
CA THR A 186 -11.70 0.78 19.98
C THR A 186 -12.04 2.13 19.36
N LEU A 187 -12.77 2.98 20.10
CA LEU A 187 -13.10 4.34 19.65
C LEU A 187 -11.83 5.18 19.42
N ALA A 188 -10.86 5.06 20.33
CA ALA A 188 -9.58 5.77 20.24
C ALA A 188 -8.80 5.44 18.96
N CYS A 189 -8.71 4.15 18.58
CA CYS A 189 -8.05 3.77 17.33
C CYS A 189 -8.79 4.25 16.09
N LYS A 190 -10.14 4.21 16.09
CA LYS A 190 -10.94 4.75 14.99
C LYS A 190 -10.72 6.25 14.83
N GLU A 191 -10.67 6.99 15.92
CA GLU A 191 -10.36 8.42 15.90
C GLU A 191 -8.95 8.66 15.36
N CYS A 192 -7.93 7.99 15.91
CA CYS A 192 -6.55 8.12 15.44
C CYS A 192 -6.44 7.83 13.93
N PHE A 193 -6.96 6.69 13.47
CA PHE A 193 -6.99 6.31 12.05
C PHE A 193 -7.64 7.38 11.18
N SER A 194 -8.80 7.91 11.57
CA SER A 194 -9.50 8.94 10.80
C SER A 194 -8.68 10.24 10.65
N LYS A 195 -7.79 10.52 11.59
CA LYS A 195 -6.95 11.73 11.60
C LYS A 195 -5.59 11.55 10.94
N THR A 196 -5.02 10.34 10.99
CA THR A 196 -3.62 10.11 10.60
C THR A 196 -3.47 9.20 9.39
N HIS A 197 -4.40 8.27 9.16
CA HIS A 197 -4.34 7.34 8.03
C HIS A 197 -4.92 7.91 6.75
N MET A 198 -5.98 8.72 6.85
CA MET A 198 -6.67 9.28 5.66
C MET A 198 -5.68 9.99 4.74
N PHE A 199 -5.76 9.75 3.43
CA PHE A 199 -4.79 10.31 2.47
C PHE A 199 -4.71 11.85 2.50
N GLY A 200 -5.78 12.54 2.93
CA GLY A 200 -5.75 13.98 3.19
C GLY A 200 -4.69 14.41 4.21
N ALA A 201 -4.40 13.59 5.23
CA ALA A 201 -3.34 13.83 6.21
C ALA A 201 -1.95 13.73 5.56
N TYR A 202 -1.76 12.76 4.66
CA TYR A 202 -0.52 12.61 3.88
C TYR A 202 -0.30 13.76 2.91
N LEU A 203 -1.36 14.24 2.25
CA LEU A 203 -1.29 15.43 1.40
C LEU A 203 -0.87 16.68 2.18
N ALA A 204 -1.32 16.83 3.44
CA ALA A 204 -0.90 17.93 4.29
C ALA A 204 0.60 17.84 4.62
N LEU A 205 1.12 16.65 4.93
CA LEU A 205 2.54 16.41 5.17
C LEU A 205 3.40 16.67 3.92
N LEU A 206 2.93 16.27 2.74
CA LEU A 206 3.61 16.57 1.48
C LEU A 206 3.69 18.08 1.22
N LYS A 207 2.61 18.82 1.52
CA LYS A 207 2.54 20.27 1.34
C LYS A 207 3.39 21.05 2.34
N SER A 208 3.73 20.48 3.51
CA SER A 208 4.60 21.16 4.48
C SER A 208 6.05 21.28 4.00
N GLY A 209 6.45 20.49 3.00
CA GLY A 209 7.83 20.44 2.49
C GLY A 209 8.82 19.74 3.43
N SER A 210 8.37 19.26 4.59
CA SER A 210 9.20 18.49 5.51
C SER A 210 9.52 17.13 4.91
N ARG A 211 10.80 16.71 4.98
CA ARG A 211 11.20 15.37 4.53
C ARG A 211 10.90 14.33 5.63
N PRO A 212 10.40 13.14 5.26
CA PRO A 212 10.26 12.05 6.22
C PRO A 212 11.64 11.51 6.59
N THR A 213 11.77 10.98 7.80
CA THR A 213 12.97 10.25 8.22
C THR A 213 12.80 8.79 7.89
N CYS A 214 13.74 8.22 7.14
CA CYS A 214 13.81 6.79 6.88
C CYS A 214 14.63 6.13 8.00
N LYS A 215 14.11 5.04 8.57
CA LYS A 215 14.94 4.21 9.47
C LYS A 215 15.76 3.29 8.59
N ASP A 216 17.06 3.56 8.47
CA ASP A 216 17.97 2.70 7.74
C ASP A 216 17.98 1.30 8.37
N GLN A 217 17.68 0.29 7.57
CA GLN A 217 17.77 -1.10 7.99
C GLN A 217 19.24 -1.58 8.01
N GLU A 218 20.14 -0.83 7.37
CA GLU A 218 21.59 -1.07 7.33
C GLU A 218 22.23 -1.14 8.72
N ALA A 219 21.66 -0.49 9.74
CA ALA A 219 22.16 -0.58 11.11
C ALA A 219 22.03 -1.99 11.73
N ARG A 220 21.18 -2.88 11.19
CA ARG A 220 21.08 -4.29 11.63
C ARG A 220 22.04 -5.22 10.88
N ASP A 221 22.32 -4.93 9.61
CA ASP A 221 23.26 -5.74 8.83
C ASP A 221 24.72 -5.43 9.21
N ALA A 222 25.03 -4.18 9.60
CA ALA A 222 26.34 -3.81 10.13
C ALA A 222 26.69 -4.47 11.48
N GLN A 223 25.70 -4.93 12.26
CA GLN A 223 25.93 -5.70 13.50
C GLN A 223 26.04 -7.21 13.27
N THR A 224 25.59 -7.73 12.12
CA THR A 224 25.62 -9.17 11.83
C THR A 224 26.93 -9.62 11.16
N ILE A 225 27.78 -8.67 10.74
CA ILE A 225 29.12 -8.94 10.15
C ILE A 225 30.25 -8.84 11.20
N LEU A 226 29.92 -8.56 12.47
CA LEU A 226 30.89 -8.42 13.58
C LEU A 226 30.75 -9.54 14.64
N VAL A 227 30.51 -10.78 14.22
CA VAL A 227 30.64 -11.98 15.07
C VAL A 227 31.44 -13.05 14.35
#